data_AF-A0A9E2ZEB8-F1
#
_entry.id   AF-A0A9E2ZEB8-F1
#
_cell.length_a   1.000
_cell.length_b   1.000
_cell.length_c   1.000
_cell.angle_alpha   90.00
_cell.angle_beta   90.00
_cell.angle_gamma   90.00
#
_symmetry.space_group_name_H-M   'P 1'
#
loop_
_entity.id
_entity.type
_entity.pdbx_description
1 polymer ?
#
loop_
_entity_poly.entity_id
_entity_poly.type
_entity_poly.pdbx_seq_one_letter_code
_entity_poly.pdbx_strand_id
1 'polypeptide(L)'
;MASDTAESSRNGERRRAELADFLRRRRASLTPEDVGLPNGGRRRTPGLRREEVALLAGVGATWYTWLEQGRDVRASLDVLEAIAKALRLTAAERAHLILLGR
;
A
#
# COMPACT_ATOMS: atom_id res chain seq x y z
N MET A 1 -34.75 1.28 1.42
CA MET A 1 -33.65 2.27 1.55
C MET A 1 -32.62 1.93 2.63
N ALA A 2 -32.93 1.19 3.72
CA ALA A 2 -31.94 0.83 4.75
C ALA A 2 -30.90 -0.23 4.34
N SER A 3 -31.17 -1.05 3.31
CA SER A 3 -30.28 -2.15 2.90
C SER A 3 -29.06 -1.71 2.08
N ASP A 4 -29.17 -0.60 1.34
CA ASP A 4 -28.20 -0.17 0.32
C ASP A 4 -26.94 0.46 0.96
N THR A 5 -27.11 1.17 2.08
CA THR A 5 -26.01 1.79 2.82
C THR A 5 -25.11 0.76 3.51
N ALA A 6 -25.69 -0.30 4.08
CA ALA A 6 -24.94 -1.33 4.79
C ALA A 6 -24.10 -2.21 3.85
N GLU A 7 -24.59 -2.45 2.63
CA GLU A 7 -23.86 -3.22 1.61
C GLU A 7 -22.69 -2.42 1.02
N SER A 8 -22.90 -1.13 0.74
CA SER A 8 -21.84 -0.23 0.27
C SER A 8 -20.69 -0.10 1.29
N SER A 9 -21.02 -0.01 2.58
CA SER A 9 -20.03 0.04 3.66
C SER A 9 -19.19 -1.24 3.78
N ARG A 10 -19.83 -2.42 3.74
CA ARG A 10 -19.14 -3.72 3.73
C ARG A 10 -18.24 -3.89 2.50
N ASN A 11 -18.68 -3.41 1.33
CA ASN A 11 -17.87 -3.44 0.12
C ASN A 11 -16.62 -2.55 0.26
N GLY A 12 -16.77 -1.36 0.84
CA GLY A 12 -15.65 -0.47 1.16
C GLY A 12 -14.64 -1.10 2.12
N GLU A 13 -15.11 -1.76 3.18
CA GLU A 13 -14.26 -2.50 4.12
C GLU A 13 -13.48 -3.63 3.46
N ARG A 14 -14.15 -4.44 2.62
CA ARG A 14 -13.50 -5.51 1.87
C ARG A 14 -12.43 -4.96 0.93
N ARG A 15 -12.73 -3.90 0.19
CA ARG A 15 -11.78 -3.26 -0.73
C ARG A 15 -10.55 -2.72 0.00
N ARG A 16 -10.74 -2.10 1.17
CA ARG A 16 -9.61 -1.64 2.01
C ARG A 16 -8.77 -2.80 2.55
N ALA A 17 -9.39 -3.91 2.93
CA ALA A 17 -8.67 -5.11 3.35
C ALA A 17 -7.82 -5.70 2.19
N GLU A 18 -8.41 -5.81 1.00
CA GLU A 18 -7.71 -6.28 -0.21
C GLU A 18 -6.54 -5.36 -0.58
N LEU A 19 -6.72 -4.03 -0.51
CA LEU A 19 -5.66 -3.05 -0.72
C LEU A 19 -4.52 -3.26 0.27
N ALA A 20 -4.85 -3.38 1.56
CA ALA A 20 -3.88 -3.57 2.62
C ALA A 20 -3.06 -4.86 2.44
N ASP A 21 -3.72 -5.96 2.07
CA ASP A 21 -3.07 -7.25 1.80
C ASP A 21 -2.18 -7.19 0.54
N PHE A 22 -2.63 -6.50 -0.51
CA PHE A 22 -1.85 -6.28 -1.71
C PHE A 22 -0.55 -5.50 -1.41
N LEU A 23 -0.65 -4.38 -0.70
CA LEU A 23 0.50 -3.55 -0.31
C LEU A 23 1.49 -4.33 0.56
N ARG A 24 1.00 -5.06 1.56
CA ARG A 24 1.87 -5.89 2.43
C ARG A 24 2.65 -6.93 1.63
N ARG A 25 2.00 -7.63 0.68
CA ARG A 25 2.65 -8.64 -0.17
C ARG A 25 3.72 -8.02 -1.06
N ARG A 26 3.40 -6.92 -1.77
CA ARG A 26 4.35 -6.23 -2.65
C ARG A 26 5.53 -5.64 -1.89
N ARG A 27 5.29 -5.09 -0.70
CA ARG A 27 6.37 -4.60 0.18
C ARG A 27 7.29 -5.74 0.64
N ALA A 28 6.71 -6.87 1.03
CA ALA A 28 7.48 -8.02 1.51
C ALA A 28 8.31 -8.70 0.42
N SER A 29 7.93 -8.57 -0.87
CA SER A 29 8.64 -9.19 -1.99
C SER A 29 9.85 -8.39 -2.49
N LEU A 30 9.98 -7.12 -2.12
CA LEU A 30 11.10 -6.28 -2.55
C LEU A 30 12.16 -6.20 -1.46
N THR A 31 13.42 -6.35 -1.85
CA THR A 31 14.58 -6.04 -1.03
C THR A 31 14.88 -4.54 -1.05
N PRO A 32 15.60 -3.99 -0.06
CA PRO A 32 16.11 -2.62 -0.09
C PRO A 32 16.91 -2.34 -1.37
N GLU A 33 17.76 -3.28 -1.79
CA GLU A 33 18.60 -3.15 -2.97
C GLU A 33 17.78 -3.03 -4.25
N ASP A 34 16.66 -3.75 -4.33
CA ASP A 34 15.74 -3.66 -5.47
C ASP A 34 15.23 -2.25 -5.69
N VAL A 35 15.21 -1.38 -4.67
CA VAL A 35 14.76 0.00 -4.77
C VAL A 35 15.90 1.02 -4.60
N GLY A 36 17.15 0.56 -4.65
CA GLY A 36 18.34 1.40 -4.54
C GLY A 36 18.65 1.88 -3.12
N LEU A 37 18.03 1.26 -2.10
CA LEU A 37 18.36 1.50 -0.70
C LEU A 37 19.47 0.54 -0.24
N PRO A 38 20.35 0.97 0.66
CA PRO A 38 21.33 0.07 1.25
C PRO A 38 20.63 -0.97 2.12
N ASN A 39 21.14 -2.20 2.09
CA ASN A 39 20.76 -3.23 3.04
C ASN A 39 21.37 -2.93 4.42
N GLY A 40 20.81 -1.93 5.09
CA GLY A 40 21.30 -1.51 6.39
C GLY A 40 21.10 -2.57 7.48
N GLY A 41 22.11 -2.74 8.34
CA GLY A 41 22.03 -3.36 9.67
C GLY A 41 21.36 -4.73 9.81
N ARG A 42 21.13 -5.15 11.07
CA ARG A 42 20.47 -6.42 11.37
C ARG A 42 18.96 -6.29 11.15
N ARG A 43 18.44 -6.90 10.07
CA ARG A 43 17.02 -6.87 9.72
C ARG A 43 16.29 -8.11 10.24
N ARG A 44 15.03 -7.93 10.66
CA ARG A 44 14.13 -9.03 11.05
C ARG A 44 13.25 -9.49 9.89
N THR A 45 13.00 -8.61 8.93
CA THR A 45 12.24 -8.90 7.70
C THR A 45 13.17 -8.74 6.49
N PRO A 46 13.19 -9.70 5.55
CA PRO A 46 14.03 -9.61 4.36
C PRO A 46 13.54 -8.53 3.38
N GLY A 47 12.23 -8.25 3.35
CA GLY A 47 11.66 -7.23 2.49
C GLY A 47 11.71 -5.80 3.06
N LEU A 48 11.18 -4.86 2.29
CA LEU A 48 11.09 -3.45 2.66
C LEU A 48 10.31 -3.22 3.96
N ARG A 49 10.76 -2.23 4.72
CA ARG A 49 10.06 -1.70 5.90
C ARG A 49 8.99 -0.70 5.47
N ARG A 50 7.99 -0.48 6.32
CA ARG A 50 6.94 0.51 6.06
C ARG A 50 7.50 1.92 5.91
N GLU A 51 8.47 2.27 6.74
CA GLU A 51 9.15 3.57 6.69
C GLU A 51 9.94 3.77 5.39
N GLU A 52 10.51 2.70 4.83
CA GLU A 52 11.23 2.75 3.55
C GLU A 52 10.28 3.02 2.39
N VAL A 53 9.13 2.33 2.34
CA VAL A 53 8.10 2.61 1.31
C VAL A 53 7.54 4.02 1.47
N ALA A 54 7.26 4.44 2.70
CA ALA A 54 6.75 5.78 2.98
C ALA A 54 7.72 6.87 2.52
N LEU A 55 9.02 6.70 2.79
CA LEU A 55 10.08 7.58 2.32
C LEU A 55 10.12 7.65 0.78
N LEU A 56 10.14 6.49 0.12
CA LEU A 56 10.20 6.41 -1.35
C LEU A 56 8.96 7.02 -2.03
N ALA A 57 7.79 6.92 -1.39
CA ALA A 57 6.53 7.47 -1.89
C ALA A 57 6.26 8.92 -1.45
N GLY A 58 7.13 9.51 -0.61
CA GLY A 58 6.95 10.88 -0.12
C GLY A 58 5.75 11.06 0.82
N VAL A 59 5.39 10.03 1.60
CA VAL A 59 4.26 10.06 2.55
C VAL A 59 4.72 9.81 3.98
N GLY A 60 3.88 10.15 4.96
CA GLY A 60 4.17 9.85 6.37
C GLY A 60 4.14 8.35 6.67
N ALA A 61 5.11 7.85 7.44
CA ALA A 61 5.21 6.43 7.80
C ALA A 61 3.98 5.90 8.58
N THR A 62 3.41 6.73 9.48
CA THR A 62 2.17 6.40 10.19
C THR A 62 0.99 6.26 9.22
N TRP A 63 0.89 7.17 8.25
CA TRP A 63 -0.17 7.13 7.24
C TRP A 63 -0.08 5.87 6.37
N TYR A 64 1.12 5.53 5.90
CA TYR A 64 1.34 4.27 5.15
C TYR A 64 1.04 3.03 6.01
N THR A 65 1.33 3.09 7.31
CA THR A 65 0.96 2.01 8.25
C THR A 65 -0.55 1.85 8.37
N TRP A 66 -1.32 2.94 8.44
CA TRP A 66 -2.78 2.89 8.45
C TRP A 66 -3.36 2.33 7.15
N LEU A 67 -2.77 2.70 6.01
CA LEU A 67 -3.13 2.14 4.71
C LEU A 67 -2.91 0.62 4.69
N GLU A 68 -1.75 0.14 5.15
CA GLU A 68 -1.48 -1.29 5.31
C GLU A 68 -2.31 -1.98 6.40
N GLN A 69 -3.02 -1.24 7.25
CA GLN A 69 -3.96 -1.80 8.24
C GLN A 69 -5.40 -1.85 7.71
N GLY A 70 -5.67 -1.33 6.51
CA GLY A 70 -7.03 -1.25 5.96
C GLY A 70 -7.93 -0.25 6.71
N ARG A 71 -7.33 0.70 7.45
CA ARG A 71 -8.07 1.78 8.09
C ARG A 71 -8.74 2.66 7.03
N ASP A 72 -9.79 3.36 7.43
CA ASP A 72 -10.50 4.28 6.54
C ASP A 72 -9.69 5.56 6.31
N VAL A 73 -8.67 5.45 5.46
CA VAL A 73 -7.85 6.56 4.95
C VAL A 73 -8.00 6.61 3.43
N ARG A 74 -8.16 7.82 2.89
CA ARG A 74 -8.25 8.03 1.44
C ARG A 74 -6.89 8.39 0.89
N ALA A 75 -6.45 7.66 -0.13
CA ALA A 75 -5.27 8.00 -0.91
C ALA A 75 -5.71 8.77 -2.16
N SER A 76 -5.03 9.87 -2.48
CA SER A 76 -5.22 10.50 -3.79
C SER A 76 -4.63 9.61 -4.89
N LEU A 77 -5.02 9.85 -6.13
CA LEU A 77 -4.41 9.17 -7.27
C LEU A 77 -2.90 9.36 -7.27
N ASP A 78 -2.40 10.59 -7.09
CA ASP A 78 -0.97 10.88 -7.06
C ASP A 78 -0.21 10.10 -5.98
N VAL A 79 -0.82 9.90 -4.81
CA VAL A 79 -0.23 9.07 -3.74
C VAL A 79 -0.20 7.60 -4.15
N LEU A 80 -1.26 7.07 -4.78
CA LEU A 80 -1.28 5.70 -5.28
C LEU A 80 -0.22 5.50 -6.39
N GLU A 81 -0.01 6.50 -7.25
CA GLU A 81 1.04 6.50 -8.27
C GLU A 81 2.44 6.49 -7.64
N ALA A 82 2.66 7.33 -6.63
CA ALA A 82 3.93 7.37 -5.90
C ALA A 82 4.22 6.02 -5.21
N ILE A 83 3.20 5.40 -4.59
CA ILE A 83 3.31 4.07 -4.00
C ILE A 83 3.59 3.01 -5.07
N ALA A 84 2.93 3.08 -6.23
CA ALA A 84 3.16 2.15 -7.33
C ALA A 84 4.62 2.21 -7.82
N LYS A 85 5.17 3.42 -7.92
CA LYS A 85 6.59 3.64 -8.25
C LYS A 85 7.52 3.12 -7.16
N ALA A 86 7.24 3.42 -5.90
CA ALA A 86 8.05 2.97 -4.76
C ALA A 86 8.10 1.43 -4.66
N LEU A 87 6.98 0.76 -4.95
CA LEU A 87 6.86 -0.70 -4.93
C LEU A 87 7.17 -1.37 -6.28
N ARG A 88 7.75 -0.63 -7.24
CA ARG A 88 8.10 -1.11 -8.58
C ARG A 88 7.01 -1.98 -9.20
N LEU A 89 5.76 -1.53 -9.11
CA LEU A 89 4.62 -2.28 -9.61
C LEU A 89 4.65 -2.34 -11.13
N THR A 90 4.27 -3.50 -11.66
CA THR A 90 3.98 -3.64 -13.10
C THR A 90 2.75 -2.81 -13.49
N ALA A 91 2.54 -2.61 -14.79
CA ALA A 91 1.36 -1.89 -15.28
C ALA A 91 0.03 -2.49 -14.79
N ALA A 92 -0.07 -3.83 -14.76
CA ALA A 92 -1.26 -4.54 -14.28
C ALA A 92 -1.46 -4.36 -12.76
N GLU A 93 -0.40 -4.49 -11.98
CA GLU A 93 -0.43 -4.30 -10.52
C GLU A 93 -0.76 -2.86 -10.14
N ARG A 94 -0.24 -1.88 -10.88
CA ARG A 94 -0.58 -0.46 -10.72
C ARG A 94 -2.06 -0.22 -11.01
N ALA A 95 -2.60 -0.77 -12.09
CA ALA A 95 -4.03 -0.65 -12.40
C ALA A 95 -4.89 -1.26 -11.29
N HIS A 96 -4.48 -2.42 -10.75
CA HIS A 96 -5.15 -3.06 -9.63
C HIS A 96 -5.09 -2.22 -8.34
N LEU A 97 -3.93 -1.63 -8.02
CA LEU A 97 -3.78 -0.72 -6.89
C LEU A 97 -4.75 0.46 -6.99
N ILE A 98 -4.84 1.10 -8.16
CA ILE A 98 -5.72 2.25 -8.39
C ILE A 98 -7.20 1.84 -8.29
N LEU A 99 -7.56 0.64 -8.76
CA LEU A 99 -8.92 0.12 -8.64
C LEU A 99 -9.32 -0.09 -7.17
N LEU A 100 -8.40 -0.60 -6.34
CA LEU A 100 -8.63 -0.83 -4.92
C LEU A 100 -8.61 0.46 -4.08
N GLY A 101 -7.76 1.42 -4.44
CA GLY A 101 -7.55 2.67 -3.70
C GLY A 101 -8.50 3.83 -4.02
N ARG A 102 -9.42 3.65 -4.99
CA ARG A 102 -10.56 4.54 -5.21
C ARG A 102 -11.62 4.40 -4.11
#